data_AF-A0A812KWQ7-F1
#
_entry.id   AF-A0A812KWQ7-F1
#
_cell.length_a   1.000
_cell.length_b   1.000
_cell.length_c   1.000
_cell.angle_alpha   90.00
_cell.angle_beta   90.00
_cell.angle_gamma   90.00
#
_symmetry.space_group_name_H-M   'P 1'
#
loop_
_entity.id
_entity.type
_entity.pdbx_description
1 polymer ?
#
loop_
_entity_poly.entity_id
_entity_poly.type
_entity_poly.pdbx_seq_one_letter_code
_entity_poly.pdbx_strand_id
1 'polypeptide(L)'
;DPTAKKMPKKKGEDEREVPGVIRKKAVKQLLKDIPTTDWLHDGNNLLWTRKSVTTLHDQRKEVEVPPTKAGGRPYLVGLEVKFEQREIDLSWLHRPQVNKDPAEAMVAISEHKRFVQVAIRTLAQERDELIAQGRKVICADNRLVCDAVTLKYGREMWFGYIGQLEIVNGGLGVGGRIGAPRATLSLNLVASVGLPQMSVIQLLGKLGAKYPGDWRSERDAERDVVWHYWGRHRSFEREI
;
A
#
# COMPACT_ATOMS: atom_id res chain seq x y z
N ASP A 1 47.12 -20.25 15.48
CA ASP A 1 46.12 -21.08 16.15
C ASP A 1 44.78 -20.97 15.40
N PRO A 2 44.29 -22.05 14.77
CA PRO A 2 43.04 -22.05 14.01
C PRO A 2 41.78 -22.12 14.88
N THR A 3 41.90 -21.95 16.20
CA THR A 3 40.77 -22.02 17.13
C THR A 3 40.26 -20.64 17.59
N ALA A 4 39.97 -19.76 16.63
CA ALA A 4 39.10 -18.61 16.92
C ALA A 4 37.64 -19.09 16.96
N LYS A 5 37.17 -19.40 18.18
CA LYS A 5 35.78 -19.71 18.53
C LYS A 5 34.81 -18.80 17.76
N LYS A 6 33.95 -19.40 16.92
CA LYS A 6 32.72 -18.74 16.44
C LYS A 6 31.93 -18.31 17.67
N MET A 7 31.91 -17.01 17.95
CA MET A 7 30.99 -16.45 18.93
C MET A 7 29.55 -16.76 18.47
N PRO A 8 28.66 -17.21 19.38
CA PRO A 8 27.26 -17.38 19.02
C PRO A 8 26.69 -16.01 18.65
N LYS A 9 26.12 -15.91 17.44
CA LYS A 9 25.32 -14.73 17.05
C LYS A 9 24.24 -14.54 18.11
N LYS A 10 24.30 -13.42 18.83
CA LYS A 10 23.24 -12.97 19.74
C LYS A 10 21.91 -13.07 18.98
N LYS A 11 21.02 -13.93 19.48
CA LYS A 11 19.59 -13.93 19.16
C LYS A 11 19.00 -12.71 19.89
N GLY A 12 18.36 -11.82 19.14
CA GLY A 12 17.54 -10.74 19.71
C GLY A 12 18.27 -9.42 19.81
N GLU A 13 18.26 -8.65 18.72
CA GLU A 13 18.22 -7.18 18.67
C GLU A 13 18.10 -6.80 17.17
N ASP A 14 17.05 -6.06 16.80
CA ASP A 14 16.85 -5.39 15.51
C ASP A 14 16.40 -6.18 14.24
N GLU A 15 15.48 -7.15 14.34
CA GLU A 15 14.59 -7.40 13.18
C GLU A 15 13.49 -6.32 13.13
N ARG A 16 13.89 -5.07 12.83
CA ARG A 16 12.92 -4.01 12.53
C ARG A 16 12.13 -4.40 11.29
N GLU A 17 10.81 -4.28 11.37
CA GLU A 17 9.94 -4.54 10.23
C GLU A 17 10.35 -3.65 9.05
N VAL A 18 10.68 -4.28 7.92
CA VAL A 18 11.08 -3.58 6.70
C VAL A 18 9.86 -2.81 6.16
N PRO A 19 9.99 -1.49 5.88
CA PRO A 19 8.92 -0.70 5.29
C PRO A 19 8.34 -1.36 4.03
N GLY A 20 7.01 -1.33 3.88
CA GLY A 20 6.31 -2.04 2.80
C GLY A 20 6.81 -1.70 1.39
N VAL A 21 7.21 -0.43 1.15
CA VAL A 21 7.80 -0.01 -0.13
C VAL A 21 9.12 -0.74 -0.43
N ILE A 22 9.98 -0.91 0.58
CA ILE A 22 11.26 -1.61 0.43
C ILE A 22 11.01 -3.10 0.26
N ARG A 23 10.07 -3.68 1.03
CA ARG A 23 9.65 -5.09 0.89
C ARG A 23 9.16 -5.41 -0.52
N LYS A 24 8.30 -4.56 -1.09
CA LYS A 24 7.80 -4.72 -2.46
C LYS A 24 8.94 -4.68 -3.49
N LYS A 25 9.91 -3.77 -3.34
CA LYS A 25 11.09 -3.72 -4.21
C LYS A 25 11.96 -4.98 -4.09
N ALA A 26 12.14 -5.50 -2.87
CA ALA A 26 12.84 -6.75 -2.64
C ALA A 26 12.15 -7.94 -3.32
N VAL A 27 10.81 -8.03 -3.21
CA VAL A 27 10.02 -9.06 -3.90
C VAL A 27 10.12 -8.93 -5.42
N LYS A 28 10.04 -7.71 -5.97
CA LYS A 28 10.27 -7.48 -7.41
C LYS A 28 11.64 -7.99 -7.86
N GLN A 29 12.68 -7.74 -7.06
CA GLN A 29 14.03 -8.19 -7.38
C GLN A 29 14.21 -9.71 -7.21
N LEU A 30 13.54 -10.32 -6.24
CA LEU A 30 13.47 -11.78 -6.07
C LEU A 30 12.86 -12.46 -7.30
N LEU A 31 11.80 -11.87 -7.85
CA LEU A 31 11.00 -12.41 -8.95
C LEU A 31 11.36 -11.80 -10.31
N LYS A 32 12.52 -11.14 -10.43
CA LYS A 32 12.93 -10.43 -11.65
C LYS A 32 12.93 -11.29 -12.91
N ASP A 33 13.14 -12.60 -12.75
CA ASP A 33 13.21 -13.58 -13.83
C ASP A 33 11.83 -14.19 -14.17
N ILE A 34 10.78 -13.77 -13.46
CA ILE A 34 9.38 -14.19 -13.67
C ILE A 34 8.61 -12.99 -14.24
N PRO A 35 7.85 -13.15 -15.34
CA PRO A 35 7.05 -12.07 -15.90
C PRO A 35 6.14 -11.44 -14.84
N THR A 36 6.03 -10.12 -14.81
CA THR A 36 5.19 -9.38 -13.85
C THR A 36 3.71 -9.74 -13.96
N THR A 37 3.27 -10.25 -15.12
CA THR A 37 1.91 -10.76 -15.33
C THR A 37 1.63 -12.10 -14.66
N ASP A 38 2.69 -12.81 -14.22
CA ASP A 38 2.61 -14.16 -13.70
C ASP A 38 2.75 -14.21 -12.17
N TRP A 39 2.84 -13.07 -11.49
CA TRP A 39 2.85 -13.01 -10.03
C TRP A 39 2.13 -11.78 -9.48
N LEU A 40 1.58 -11.91 -8.27
CA LEU A 40 0.86 -10.86 -7.55
C LEU A 40 1.33 -10.82 -6.10
N HIS A 41 1.55 -9.64 -5.55
CA HIS A 41 1.95 -9.44 -4.15
C HIS A 41 0.94 -8.50 -3.47
N ASP A 42 0.50 -8.83 -2.26
CA ASP A 42 -0.49 -8.02 -1.53
C ASP A 42 0.09 -6.77 -0.86
N GLY A 43 1.40 -6.54 -0.95
CA GLY A 43 2.11 -5.48 -0.24
C GLY A 43 2.54 -5.85 1.18
N ASN A 44 2.09 -7.01 1.69
CA ASN A 44 2.44 -7.54 2.99
C ASN A 44 3.30 -8.81 2.79
N ASN A 45 2.72 -9.98 3.04
CA ASN A 45 3.44 -11.26 3.17
C ASN A 45 2.95 -12.32 2.19
N LEU A 46 1.90 -12.04 1.40
CA LEU A 46 1.35 -13.02 0.48
C LEU A 46 1.81 -12.74 -0.95
N LEU A 47 2.28 -13.80 -1.59
CA LEU A 47 2.70 -13.84 -2.98
C LEU A 47 1.92 -14.95 -3.68
N TRP A 48 1.27 -14.61 -4.79
CA TRP A 48 0.62 -15.57 -5.66
C TRP A 48 1.36 -15.63 -7.00
N THR A 49 1.38 -16.80 -7.61
CA THR A 49 1.91 -17.00 -8.96
C THR A 49 0.87 -17.68 -9.83
N ARG A 50 0.82 -17.31 -11.11
CA ARG A 50 -0.13 -17.90 -12.08
C ARG A 50 0.20 -19.36 -12.40
N LYS A 51 1.49 -19.71 -12.37
CA LYS A 51 2.01 -21.06 -12.59
C LYS A 51 2.74 -21.51 -11.34
N SER A 52 2.85 -22.83 -11.16
CA SER A 52 3.72 -23.40 -10.13
C SER A 52 5.17 -23.01 -10.42
N VAL A 53 5.77 -22.23 -9.51
CA VAL A 53 7.16 -21.80 -9.62
C VAL A 53 8.03 -22.72 -8.78
N THR A 54 8.67 -23.69 -9.43
CA THR A 54 9.53 -24.68 -8.76
C THR A 54 10.85 -24.10 -8.24
N THR A 55 11.22 -22.88 -8.65
CA THR A 55 12.43 -22.19 -8.17
C THR A 55 12.22 -21.43 -6.86
N LEU A 56 10.98 -21.32 -6.38
CA LEU A 56 10.61 -20.66 -5.13
C LEU A 56 10.18 -21.71 -4.09
N HIS A 57 11.12 -22.57 -3.69
CA HIS A 57 10.94 -23.43 -2.51
C HIS A 57 11.25 -22.67 -1.22
N ASP A 58 10.97 -23.30 -0.08
CA ASP A 58 11.29 -22.77 1.25
C ASP A 58 12.75 -22.31 1.30
N GLN A 59 12.95 -20.99 1.28
CA GLN A 59 14.28 -20.40 1.20
C GLN A 59 14.34 -19.08 1.93
N ARG A 60 15.49 -18.82 2.55
CA ARG A 60 15.88 -17.49 3.02
C ARG A 60 16.89 -16.94 2.03
N LYS A 61 16.57 -15.82 1.40
CA LYS A 61 17.43 -15.14 0.43
C LYS A 61 17.63 -13.70 0.82
N GLU A 62 18.89 -13.28 0.87
CA GLU A 62 19.22 -11.85 0.96
C GLU A 62 19.14 -11.26 -0.44
N VAL A 63 18.34 -10.20 -0.56
CA VAL A 63 18.10 -9.51 -1.81
C VAL A 63 18.63 -8.09 -1.68
N GLU A 64 19.51 -7.71 -2.60
CA GLU A 64 19.99 -6.35 -2.71
C GLU A 64 18.92 -5.49 -3.40
N VAL A 65 18.42 -4.49 -2.67
CA VAL A 65 17.42 -3.53 -3.15
C VAL A 65 18.14 -2.25 -3.56
N PRO A 66 17.94 -1.77 -4.79
CA PRO A 66 18.55 -0.51 -5.23
C PRO A 66 18.06 0.65 -4.36
N PRO A 67 18.89 1.70 -4.20
CA PRO A 67 18.57 2.83 -3.35
C PRO A 67 17.27 3.51 -3.80
N THR A 68 16.50 4.01 -2.83
CA THR A 68 15.26 4.76 -3.09
C THR A 68 15.52 6.20 -3.54
N LYS A 69 16.74 6.71 -3.37
CA LYS A 69 17.18 8.06 -3.77
C LYS A 69 18.44 7.97 -4.62
N ALA A 70 18.59 8.89 -5.59
CA ALA A 70 19.81 9.01 -6.37
C ALA A 70 21.02 9.24 -5.44
N GLY A 71 22.10 8.47 -5.64
CA GLY A 71 23.31 8.51 -4.80
C GLY A 71 23.20 7.79 -3.44
N GLY A 72 22.07 7.16 -3.14
CA GLY A 72 21.92 6.33 -1.94
C GLY A 72 22.69 5.00 -2.02
N ARG A 73 22.93 4.37 -0.87
CA ARG A 73 23.47 3.01 -0.81
C ARG A 73 22.35 1.97 -0.97
N PRO A 74 22.60 0.83 -1.63
CA PRO A 74 21.64 -0.26 -1.69
C PRO A 74 21.39 -0.85 -0.29
N TYR A 75 20.22 -1.46 -0.12
CA TYR A 75 19.80 -2.11 1.11
C TYR A 75 19.84 -3.63 0.92
N LEU A 76 20.38 -4.37 1.89
CA LEU A 76 20.22 -5.82 1.93
C LEU A 76 18.97 -6.16 2.72
N VAL A 77 18.03 -6.86 2.08
CA VAL A 77 16.79 -7.30 2.69
C VAL A 77 16.77 -8.82 2.71
N GLY A 78 16.72 -9.41 3.91
CA GLY A 78 16.49 -10.84 4.07
C GLY A 78 15.02 -11.16 3.84
N LEU A 79 14.71 -11.90 2.78
CA LEU A 79 13.37 -12.45 2.52
C LEU A 79 13.35 -13.93 2.88
N GLU A 80 12.39 -14.32 3.70
CA GLU A 80 12.04 -15.72 3.94
C GLU A 80 10.79 -16.04 3.11
N VAL A 81 10.95 -16.91 2.11
CA VAL A 81 9.86 -17.39 1.27
C VAL A 81 9.49 -18.78 1.78
N LYS A 82 8.21 -18.96 2.12
CA LYS A 82 7.63 -20.26 2.47
C LYS A 82 6.58 -20.64 1.44
N PHE A 83 6.71 -21.82 0.88
CA PHE A 83 5.77 -22.36 -0.08
C PHE A 83 4.67 -23.11 0.67
N GLU A 84 3.48 -22.53 0.75
CA GLU A 84 2.37 -23.11 1.49
C GLU A 84 1.63 -24.26 0.75
N GLN A 85 2.02 -24.60 -0.48
CA GLN A 85 1.34 -25.61 -1.33
C GLN A 85 -0.17 -25.37 -1.48
N ARG A 86 -0.63 -24.14 -1.32
CA ARG A 86 -2.04 -23.76 -1.44
C ARG A 86 -2.33 -23.34 -2.88
N GLU A 87 -3.33 -23.98 -3.48
CA GLU A 87 -3.88 -23.58 -4.77
C GLU A 87 -5.20 -22.86 -4.56
N ILE A 88 -5.39 -21.73 -5.26
CA ILE A 88 -6.65 -20.99 -5.25
C ILE A 88 -7.41 -21.33 -6.52
N ASP A 89 -8.46 -22.14 -6.38
CA ASP A 89 -9.34 -22.51 -7.48
C ASP A 89 -10.40 -21.41 -7.71
N LEU A 90 -10.14 -20.51 -8.67
CA LEU A 90 -11.06 -19.42 -9.02
C LEU A 90 -12.42 -19.91 -9.57
N SER A 91 -12.57 -21.19 -9.94
CA SER A 91 -13.87 -21.74 -10.36
C SER A 91 -14.93 -21.62 -9.26
N TRP A 92 -14.52 -21.57 -7.98
CA TRP A 92 -15.41 -21.35 -6.85
C TRP A 92 -16.18 -20.02 -6.93
N LEU A 93 -15.61 -19.00 -7.59
CA LEU A 93 -16.28 -17.70 -7.76
C LEU A 93 -17.47 -17.77 -8.71
N HIS A 94 -17.55 -18.81 -9.55
CA HIS A 94 -18.64 -19.03 -10.50
C HIS A 94 -19.73 -19.97 -9.97
N ARG A 95 -19.56 -20.52 -8.76
CA ARG A 95 -20.55 -21.42 -8.17
C ARG A 95 -21.67 -20.61 -7.51
N PRO A 96 -22.95 -20.86 -7.83
CA PRO A 96 -24.07 -20.21 -7.15
C PRO A 96 -23.95 -20.41 -5.64
N GLN A 97 -24.01 -19.32 -4.88
CA GLN A 97 -24.01 -19.38 -3.42
C GLN A 97 -25.43 -19.69 -2.97
N VAL A 98 -25.84 -20.95 -3.10
CA VAL A 98 -27.17 -21.43 -2.74
C VAL A 98 -27.20 -21.70 -1.23
N ASN A 99 -28.13 -21.05 -0.51
CA ASN A 99 -28.49 -21.36 0.89
C ASN A 99 -27.33 -21.35 1.90
N LYS A 100 -26.50 -20.32 1.89
CA LYS A 100 -25.63 -20.00 3.02
C LYS A 100 -26.06 -18.66 3.60
N ASP A 101 -25.99 -18.52 4.92
CA ASP A 101 -25.99 -17.20 5.55
C ASP A 101 -24.99 -16.33 4.76
N PRO A 102 -25.38 -15.13 4.27
CA PRO A 102 -24.48 -14.22 3.58
C PRO A 102 -23.12 -14.07 4.27
N ALA A 103 -23.08 -14.08 5.61
CA ALA A 103 -21.84 -14.03 6.38
C ALA A 103 -20.96 -15.27 6.14
N GLU A 104 -21.53 -16.48 6.23
CA GLU A 104 -20.81 -17.74 6.01
C GLU A 104 -20.36 -17.92 4.56
N ALA A 105 -21.20 -17.52 3.60
CA ALA A 105 -20.85 -17.49 2.19
C ALA A 105 -19.64 -16.58 1.94
N MET A 106 -19.63 -15.39 2.57
CA MET A 106 -18.52 -14.44 2.48
C MET A 106 -17.23 -14.96 3.11
N VAL A 107 -17.31 -15.69 4.23
CA VAL A 107 -16.14 -16.33 4.85
C VAL A 107 -15.57 -17.39 3.92
N ALA A 108 -16.42 -18.24 3.32
CA ALA A 108 -16.00 -19.33 2.44
C ALA A 108 -15.26 -18.88 1.17
N ILE A 109 -15.60 -17.70 0.64
CA ILE A 109 -14.94 -17.13 -0.56
C ILE A 109 -13.96 -15.99 -0.22
N SER A 110 -13.68 -15.75 1.07
CA SER A 110 -12.90 -14.59 1.53
C SER A 110 -11.50 -14.52 0.92
N GLU A 111 -10.82 -15.66 0.80
CA GLU A 111 -9.49 -15.75 0.19
C GLU A 111 -9.52 -15.52 -1.33
N HIS A 112 -10.48 -16.12 -2.03
CA HIS A 112 -10.68 -15.89 -3.47
C HIS A 112 -11.00 -14.41 -3.76
N LYS A 113 -11.84 -13.80 -2.92
CA LYS A 113 -12.16 -12.37 -2.99
C LYS A 113 -10.93 -11.52 -2.72
N ARG A 114 -10.11 -11.89 -1.72
CA ARG A 114 -8.84 -11.22 -1.43
C ARG A 114 -7.89 -11.29 -2.62
N PHE A 115 -7.74 -12.46 -3.24
CA PHE A 115 -6.92 -12.64 -4.44
C PHE A 115 -7.34 -11.69 -5.57
N VAL A 116 -8.63 -11.64 -5.92
CA VAL A 116 -9.11 -10.76 -6.99
C VAL A 116 -8.95 -9.27 -6.60
N GLN A 117 -9.15 -8.92 -5.33
CA GLN A 117 -8.90 -7.56 -4.85
C GLN A 117 -7.42 -7.16 -4.95
N VAL A 118 -6.49 -8.08 -4.67
CA VAL A 118 -5.06 -7.86 -4.88
C VAL A 118 -4.78 -7.66 -6.36
N ALA A 119 -5.27 -8.55 -7.23
CA ALA A 119 -5.06 -8.46 -8.68
C ALA A 119 -5.49 -7.11 -9.27
N ILE A 120 -6.67 -6.61 -8.89
CA ILE A 120 -7.17 -5.29 -9.34
C ILE A 120 -6.28 -4.15 -8.83
N ARG A 121 -5.75 -4.26 -7.61
CA ARG A 121 -4.91 -3.21 -7.00
C ARG A 121 -3.48 -3.24 -7.47
N THR A 122 -2.93 -4.40 -7.82
CA THR A 122 -1.52 -4.51 -8.23
C THR A 122 -1.22 -3.57 -9.40
N LEU A 123 -2.13 -3.48 -10.38
CA LEU A 123 -2.02 -2.52 -11.49
C LEU A 123 -1.96 -1.06 -11.02
N ALA A 124 -2.80 -0.67 -10.06
CA ALA A 124 -2.78 0.68 -9.50
C ALA A 124 -1.47 0.94 -8.74
N GLN A 125 -0.97 -0.04 -7.99
CA GLN A 125 0.27 0.07 -7.23
C GLN A 125 1.55 0.02 -8.10
N GLU A 126 1.44 -0.27 -9.40
CA GLU A 126 2.56 -0.22 -10.34
C GLU A 126 2.74 1.16 -10.98
N ARG A 127 1.76 2.05 -10.83
CA ARG A 127 1.85 3.42 -11.32
C ARG A 127 2.36 4.34 -10.22
N ASP A 128 3.51 4.96 -10.44
CA ASP A 128 4.13 5.87 -9.47
C ASP A 128 3.26 7.11 -9.18
N GLU A 129 2.39 7.48 -10.12
CA GLU A 129 1.42 8.59 -9.99
C GLU A 129 0.23 8.28 -9.06
N LEU A 130 0.05 7.00 -8.71
CA LEU A 130 -1.07 6.52 -7.90
C LEU A 130 -0.60 6.11 -6.51
N ILE A 131 -1.31 6.61 -5.51
CA ILE A 131 -1.14 6.27 -4.10
C ILE A 131 -2.23 5.26 -3.74
N ALA A 132 -1.85 3.99 -3.59
CA ALA A 132 -2.76 2.94 -3.15
C ALA A 132 -2.62 2.71 -1.64
N GLN A 133 -3.69 2.94 -0.88
CA GLN A 133 -3.76 2.70 0.57
C GLN A 133 -5.02 1.90 0.91
N GLY A 134 -4.85 0.66 1.35
CA GLY A 134 -5.98 -0.23 1.65
C GLY A 134 -6.85 -0.46 0.40
N ARG A 135 -8.12 -0.04 0.46
CA ARG A 135 -9.07 -0.11 -0.67
C ARG A 135 -9.10 1.15 -1.54
N LYS A 136 -8.39 2.19 -1.12
CA LYS A 136 -8.38 3.52 -1.75
C LYS A 136 -7.21 3.61 -2.71
N VAL A 137 -7.46 4.11 -3.91
CA VAL A 137 -6.44 4.50 -4.89
C VAL A 137 -6.63 5.99 -5.14
N ILE A 138 -5.59 6.78 -4.90
CA ILE A 138 -5.59 8.24 -5.01
C ILE A 138 -4.64 8.64 -6.13
N CYS A 139 -5.08 9.52 -7.00
CA CYS A 139 -4.21 10.22 -7.93
C CYS A 139 -3.90 11.60 -7.33
N ALA A 140 -2.63 11.87 -7.10
CA ALA A 140 -2.18 13.20 -6.66
C ALA A 140 -2.07 14.19 -7.84
N ASP A 141 -2.18 13.70 -9.09
CA ASP A 141 -2.20 14.56 -10.27
C ASP A 141 -3.59 15.13 -10.51
N ASN A 142 -3.74 16.40 -10.18
CA ASN A 142 -5.00 17.14 -10.30
C ASN A 142 -5.35 17.50 -11.75
N ARG A 143 -4.43 17.31 -12.73
CA ARG A 143 -4.69 17.58 -14.15
C ARG A 143 -5.87 16.79 -14.72
N LEU A 144 -6.22 15.67 -14.07
CA LEU A 144 -7.26 14.76 -14.54
C LEU A 144 -8.69 15.12 -14.11
N VAL A 145 -8.90 16.00 -13.11
CA VAL A 145 -10.22 16.15 -12.48
C VAL A 145 -10.75 17.58 -12.40
N CYS A 146 -9.91 18.61 -12.38
CA CYS A 146 -10.24 20.04 -12.59
C CYS A 146 -9.02 20.87 -12.20
N ASP A 147 -8.98 22.17 -12.53
CA ASP A 147 -7.98 23.11 -12.03
C ASP A 147 -7.71 22.85 -10.54
N ALA A 148 -6.45 22.55 -10.22
CA ALA A 148 -6.05 22.09 -8.88
C ALA A 148 -6.61 23.01 -7.79
N VAL A 149 -7.59 22.52 -7.03
CA VAL A 149 -8.20 23.31 -5.94
C VAL A 149 -7.18 23.37 -4.81
N THR A 150 -6.43 24.46 -4.78
CA THR A 150 -5.49 24.77 -3.71
C THR A 150 -6.26 25.15 -2.44
N LEU A 151 -5.94 24.48 -1.35
CA LEU A 151 -6.51 24.68 -0.02
C LEU A 151 -5.54 25.51 0.84
N LYS A 152 -6.05 26.09 1.93
CA LYS A 152 -5.24 26.85 2.90
C LYS A 152 -4.03 26.04 3.38
N TYR A 153 -2.91 26.73 3.61
CA TYR A 153 -1.64 26.17 4.09
C TYR A 153 -0.95 25.23 3.10
N GLY A 154 -1.10 25.50 1.80
CA GLY A 154 -0.42 24.75 0.75
C GLY A 154 -0.92 23.32 0.58
N ARG A 155 -2.14 23.02 1.02
CA ARG A 155 -2.76 21.72 0.82
C ARG A 155 -3.46 21.69 -0.54
N GLU A 156 -3.67 20.50 -1.07
CA GLU A 156 -4.41 20.32 -2.32
C GLU A 156 -5.44 19.21 -2.17
N MET A 157 -6.52 19.33 -2.93
CA MET A 157 -7.51 18.27 -3.03
C MET A 157 -7.08 17.26 -4.08
N TRP A 158 -6.91 16.01 -3.68
CA TRP A 158 -6.61 14.88 -4.54
C TRP A 158 -7.86 14.02 -4.74
N PHE A 159 -8.00 13.47 -5.93
CA PHE A 159 -9.14 12.62 -6.27
C PHE A 159 -8.70 11.18 -6.46
N GLY A 160 -9.63 10.27 -6.23
CA GLY A 160 -9.36 8.85 -6.32
C GLY A 160 -10.64 8.05 -6.31
N TYR A 161 -10.47 6.74 -6.17
CA TYR A 161 -11.58 5.81 -6.05
C TYR A 161 -11.35 4.81 -4.93
N ILE A 162 -12.45 4.32 -4.35
CA ILE A 162 -12.47 3.10 -3.56
C ILE A 162 -13.03 2.01 -4.46
N GLY A 163 -12.21 0.99 -4.72
CA GLY A 163 -12.62 -0.18 -5.49
C GLY A 163 -13.04 -1.32 -4.58
N GLN A 164 -14.30 -1.75 -4.68
CA GLN A 164 -14.83 -2.89 -3.97
C GLN A 164 -15.38 -3.92 -4.95
N LEU A 165 -14.77 -5.10 -4.96
CA LEU A 165 -15.32 -6.24 -5.66
C LEU A 165 -16.45 -6.85 -4.83
N GLU A 166 -17.55 -7.15 -5.49
CA GLU A 166 -18.65 -7.95 -4.96
C GLU A 166 -18.94 -9.08 -5.93
N ILE A 167 -19.35 -10.23 -5.38
CA ILE A 167 -19.77 -11.38 -6.17
C ILE A 167 -21.20 -11.60 -5.79
N VAL A 168 -22.09 -11.34 -6.74
CA VAL A 168 -23.53 -11.44 -6.56
C VAL A 168 -24.04 -12.64 -7.34
N ASN A 169 -24.92 -13.43 -6.74
CA ASN A 169 -25.63 -14.46 -7.50
C ASN A 169 -26.39 -13.79 -8.65
N GLY A 170 -26.46 -14.45 -9.80
CA GLY A 170 -27.33 -13.99 -10.86
C GLY A 170 -28.77 -13.99 -10.36
N GLY A 171 -29.58 -13.01 -10.78
CA GLY A 171 -31.01 -13.00 -10.49
C GLY A 171 -31.70 -14.28 -10.94
N LEU A 172 -32.93 -14.50 -10.47
CA LEU A 172 -33.77 -15.61 -10.91
C LEU A 172 -34.01 -15.51 -12.42
N GLY A 173 -33.51 -16.50 -13.16
CA GLY A 173 -33.77 -16.64 -14.59
C GLY A 173 -35.16 -17.21 -14.86
N VAL A 174 -35.56 -17.21 -16.13
CA VAL A 174 -36.79 -17.87 -16.59
C VAL A 174 -36.75 -19.35 -16.19
N GLY A 175 -37.76 -19.81 -15.44
CA GLY A 175 -37.83 -21.17 -14.92
C GLY A 175 -37.26 -21.38 -13.50
N GLY A 176 -37.05 -20.30 -12.73
CA GLY A 176 -36.74 -20.39 -11.29
C GLY A 176 -35.32 -20.82 -10.95
N ARG A 177 -34.42 -20.91 -11.95
CA ARG A 177 -33.00 -21.21 -11.74
C ARG A 177 -32.23 -19.93 -11.39
N ILE A 178 -31.39 -19.99 -10.35
CA ILE A 178 -30.47 -18.90 -10.00
C ILE A 178 -29.45 -18.76 -11.14
N GLY A 179 -29.34 -17.56 -11.70
CA GLY A 179 -28.36 -17.27 -12.75
C GLY A 179 -26.92 -17.41 -12.26
N ALA A 180 -25.98 -17.60 -13.19
CA ALA A 180 -24.56 -17.67 -12.85
C ALA A 180 -24.12 -16.43 -12.05
N PRO A 181 -23.30 -16.59 -10.99
CA PRO A 181 -22.73 -15.47 -10.26
C PRO A 181 -22.01 -14.48 -11.17
N ARG A 182 -22.14 -13.20 -10.85
CA ARG A 182 -21.48 -12.10 -11.55
C ARG A 182 -20.59 -11.34 -10.58
N ALA A 183 -19.40 -10.99 -11.05
CA ALA A 183 -18.53 -10.09 -10.33
C ALA A 183 -18.91 -8.64 -10.67
N THR A 184 -19.18 -7.84 -9.66
CA THR A 184 -19.40 -6.40 -9.79
C THR A 184 -18.24 -5.66 -9.15
N LEU A 185 -17.73 -4.64 -9.85
CA LEU A 185 -16.74 -3.73 -9.29
C LEU A 185 -17.44 -2.42 -8.94
N SER A 186 -17.68 -2.21 -7.66
CA SER A 186 -18.17 -0.94 -7.14
C SER A 186 -17.00 0.04 -7.05
N LEU A 187 -17.16 1.20 -7.69
CA LEU A 187 -16.19 2.28 -7.70
C LEU A 187 -16.84 3.52 -7.07
N ASN A 188 -16.38 3.88 -5.87
CA ASN A 188 -16.80 5.11 -5.21
C ASN A 188 -15.75 6.19 -5.43
N LEU A 189 -16.14 7.31 -6.03
CA LEU A 189 -15.27 8.48 -6.13
C LEU A 189 -15.00 9.03 -4.73
N VAL A 190 -13.74 9.34 -4.44
CA VAL A 190 -13.34 9.91 -3.16
C VAL A 190 -12.40 11.08 -3.36
N ALA A 191 -12.53 12.07 -2.49
CA ALA A 191 -11.57 13.14 -2.33
C ALA A 191 -10.65 12.85 -1.14
N SER A 192 -9.44 13.39 -1.18
CA SER A 192 -8.48 13.39 -0.08
C SER A 192 -7.79 14.73 -0.05
N VAL A 193 -7.40 15.18 1.14
CA VAL A 193 -6.51 16.34 1.26
C VAL A 193 -5.09 15.82 1.33
N GLY A 194 -4.25 16.28 0.42
CA GLY A 194 -2.83 15.95 0.34
C GLY A 194 -1.95 17.18 0.48
N LEU A 195 -0.65 16.92 0.56
CA LEU A 195 0.39 17.93 0.45
C LEU A 195 1.07 17.76 -0.91
N PRO A 196 1.10 18.78 -1.77
CA PRO A 196 1.85 18.72 -3.01
C PRO A 196 3.33 18.52 -2.72
N GLN A 197 4.08 18.17 -3.77
CA GLN A 197 5.51 17.95 -3.65
C GLN A 197 6.22 19.24 -3.23
N MET A 198 6.56 19.33 -1.94
CA MET A 198 7.23 20.46 -1.31
C MET A 198 8.21 20.00 -0.24
N SER A 199 9.18 20.84 0.10
CA SER A 199 10.09 20.56 1.21
C SER A 199 9.40 20.73 2.57
N VAL A 200 9.95 20.09 3.61
CA VAL A 200 9.44 20.27 4.99
C VAL A 200 9.54 21.73 5.43
N ILE A 201 10.58 22.44 4.99
CA ILE A 201 10.77 23.87 5.27
C ILE A 201 9.63 24.70 4.66
N GLN A 202 9.29 24.42 3.39
CA GLN A 202 8.17 25.08 2.72
C GLN A 202 6.83 24.80 3.40
N LEU A 203 6.60 23.56 3.85
CA LEU A 203 5.42 23.23 4.63
C LEU A 203 5.33 24.04 5.92
N LEU A 204 6.43 24.13 6.67
CA LEU A 204 6.49 24.90 7.91
C LEU A 204 6.27 26.39 7.66
N GLY A 205 6.85 26.95 6.59
CA GLY A 205 6.60 28.33 6.19
C GLY A 205 5.13 28.59 5.88
N LYS A 206 4.48 27.69 5.14
CA LYS A 206 3.05 27.79 4.85
C LYS A 206 2.15 27.65 6.07
N LEU A 207 2.56 26.86 7.08
CA LEU A 207 1.83 26.71 8.35
C LEU A 207 2.06 27.90 9.30
N GLY A 208 3.26 28.47 9.31
CA GLY A 208 3.63 29.63 10.12
C GLY A 208 3.19 30.98 9.55
N ALA A 209 2.70 30.99 8.30
CA ALA A 209 2.22 32.18 7.64
C ALA A 209 1.09 32.86 8.42
N LYS A 210 1.27 34.16 8.74
CA LYS A 210 0.30 34.97 9.49
C LYS A 210 -1.04 35.07 8.77
N TYR A 211 -1.03 35.02 7.43
CA TYR A 211 -2.21 34.96 6.58
C TYR A 211 -2.03 33.91 5.47
N PRO A 212 -3.09 33.17 5.07
CA PRO A 212 -3.01 32.23 3.94
C PRO A 212 -2.59 32.96 2.65
N GLY A 213 -1.48 32.55 2.03
CA GLY A 213 -0.95 33.15 0.81
C GLY A 213 0.06 34.29 1.00
N ASP A 214 0.51 34.55 2.24
CA ASP A 214 1.54 35.54 2.52
C ASP A 214 2.95 35.05 2.11
N TRP A 215 3.31 35.31 0.85
CA TRP A 215 4.59 34.91 0.25
C TRP A 215 5.83 35.46 0.97
N ARG A 216 5.73 36.54 1.76
CA ARG A 216 6.87 37.04 2.56
C ARG A 216 7.20 36.08 3.69
N SER A 217 6.18 35.64 4.42
CA SER A 217 6.34 34.65 5.50
C SER A 217 6.85 33.29 5.01
N GLU A 218 6.52 32.90 3.77
CA GLU A 218 7.06 31.69 3.13
C GLU A 218 8.56 31.81 2.83
N ARG A 219 9.04 32.97 2.35
CA ARG A 219 10.49 33.21 2.12
C ARG A 219 11.29 33.38 3.40
N ASP A 220 10.70 33.98 4.42
CA ASP A 220 11.37 34.16 5.72
C ASP A 220 11.57 32.80 6.41
N ALA A 221 10.61 31.87 6.28
CA ALA A 221 10.77 30.49 6.75
C ALA A 221 11.85 29.68 6.00
N GLU A 222 12.13 30.00 4.73
CA GLU A 222 13.25 29.40 4.00
C GLU A 222 14.62 29.94 4.46
N ARG A 223 14.66 31.14 5.08
CA ARG A 223 15.89 31.76 5.61
C ARG A 223 16.16 31.38 7.05
N ASP A 224 15.13 31.29 7.88
CA ASP A 224 15.22 30.93 9.29
C ASP A 224 14.91 29.44 9.51
N VAL A 225 15.84 28.58 9.09
CA VAL A 225 15.70 27.10 9.21
C VAL A 225 15.89 26.61 10.66
N VAL A 226 16.32 27.50 11.55
CA VAL A 226 16.67 27.17 12.94
C VAL A 226 15.48 27.45 13.85
N TRP A 227 14.84 26.38 14.31
CA TRP A 227 13.79 26.45 15.33
C TRP A 227 14.39 26.17 16.71
N HIS A 228 14.15 27.07 17.66
CA HIS A 228 14.61 26.92 19.03
C HIS A 228 13.55 26.20 19.87
N TYR A 229 13.91 25.05 20.44
CA TYR A 229 13.11 24.42 21.46
C TYR A 229 13.20 25.24 22.76
N TRP A 230 12.08 25.84 23.19
CA TRP A 230 12.06 26.72 24.34
C TRP A 230 11.72 26.02 25.67
N GLY A 231 10.94 24.92 25.65
CA GLY A 231 10.62 24.13 26.85
C GLY A 231 9.34 23.29 26.75
N ARG A 232 9.04 22.50 27.79
CA ARG A 232 7.75 21.79 27.96
C ARG A 232 6.84 22.61 28.87
N HIS A 233 5.62 22.89 28.42
CA HIS A 233 4.57 23.49 29.26
C HIS A 233 3.65 22.41 29.82
N ARG A 234 3.17 22.58 31.06
CA ARG A 234 2.02 21.85 31.64
C ARG A 234 0.93 22.84 31.97
N SER A 235 -0.26 22.62 31.44
CA SER A 235 -1.46 23.39 31.77
C SER A 235 -2.23 22.66 32.87
N PHE A 236 -2.79 23.39 33.82
CA PHE A 236 -3.68 22.87 34.85
C PHE A 236 -4.97 23.69 34.82
N GLU A 237 -6.12 23.03 34.79
CA GLU A 237 -7.40 23.68 35.08
C GLU A 237 -7.52 23.94 36.57
N ARG A 238 -8.02 25.12 36.93
CA ARG A 238 -8.38 25.47 38.31
C ARG A 238 -9.87 25.83 38.28
N GLU A 239 -10.71 24.99 38.88
CA GLU A 239 -12.11 25.35 39.14
C GLU A 239 -12.14 26.60 40.04
N ILE A 240 -13.03 27.54 39.69
CA ILE A 240 -13.37 28.73 40.48
C ILE A 240 -14.68 28.42 41.19
#